data_AF-A0A2P5AU10-F1
#
_entry.id   AF-A0A2P5AU10-F1
#
_cell.length_a   1.000
_cell.length_b   1.000
_cell.length_c   1.000
_cell.angle_alpha   90.00
_cell.angle_beta   90.00
_cell.angle_gamma   90.00
#
_symmetry.space_group_name_H-M   'P 1'
#
loop_
_entity.id
_entity.type
_entity.pdbx_description
1 polymer ?
#
loop_
_entity_poly.entity_id
_entity_poly.type
_entity_poly.pdbx_seq_one_letter_code
_entity_poly.pdbx_strand_id
1 'polypeptide(L)'
;MASQLCQVHWTEDVLATLGIHITLKFIDEALNCYWELSAKGLTDHVKAYVPFDKDAPGWTQGALVGFFGKYSGTKDIHFAPANAKIGKTGWFALACLNFLLQGKHDIDVFLFKARKVIEAVILALNYGAATKIKHIVVLTRGKSIDDMPADYIEQVLAACSLIVTNDMVAMESHSIDALALYYSRHGMKLTIHGREHGINNYTEILADAVLMEKLKTWGTCQLFTCGPRQH
;
A
#
# COMPACT_ATOMS: atom_id res chain seq x y z
N MET A 1 2.81 -17.85 -40.56
CA MET A 1 4.01 -17.14 -40.04
C MET A 1 3.81 -16.79 -38.56
N ALA A 2 3.64 -17.78 -37.70
CA ALA A 2 3.41 -17.61 -36.24
C ALA A 2 4.50 -18.31 -35.43
N SER A 3 5.74 -18.27 -35.92
CA SER A 3 6.84 -19.14 -35.46
C SER A 3 8.04 -18.36 -34.93
N GLN A 4 7.78 -17.30 -34.15
CA GLN A 4 8.75 -16.66 -33.26
C GLN A 4 7.99 -15.67 -32.36
N LEU A 5 7.20 -16.19 -31.42
CA LEU A 5 6.89 -15.41 -30.22
C LEU A 5 8.20 -15.32 -29.43
N CYS A 6 9.00 -14.30 -29.72
CA CYS A 6 10.13 -13.97 -28.85
C CYS A 6 9.56 -13.70 -27.46
N GLN A 7 9.85 -14.59 -26.50
CA GLN A 7 9.75 -14.26 -25.09
C GLN A 7 10.77 -13.17 -24.79
N VAL A 8 10.41 -11.93 -25.08
CA VAL A 8 11.19 -10.78 -24.65
C VAL A 8 10.79 -10.54 -23.20
N HIS A 9 11.67 -10.94 -22.29
CA HIS A 9 11.55 -10.56 -20.89
C HIS A 9 11.99 -9.10 -20.75
N TRP A 10 11.00 -8.21 -20.66
CA TRP A 10 11.23 -6.80 -20.39
C TRP A 10 11.51 -6.62 -18.89
N THR A 11 12.78 -6.69 -18.50
CA THR A 11 13.22 -6.21 -17.18
C THR A 11 13.37 -4.69 -17.22
N GLU A 12 13.37 -4.04 -16.05
CA GLU A 12 13.65 -2.60 -15.97
C GLU A 12 15.02 -2.27 -16.55
N ASP A 13 16.02 -3.13 -16.34
CA ASP A 13 17.35 -2.99 -16.95
C ASP A 13 17.29 -3.04 -18.48
N VAL A 14 16.55 -4.00 -19.06
CA VAL A 14 16.39 -4.10 -20.52
C VAL A 14 15.69 -2.86 -21.08
N LEU A 15 14.65 -2.36 -20.39
CA LEU A 15 13.99 -1.11 -20.78
C LEU A 15 14.95 0.08 -20.71
N ALA A 16 15.79 0.15 -19.67
CA ALA A 16 16.79 1.20 -19.52
C ALA A 16 17.83 1.17 -20.65
N THR A 17 18.25 -0.01 -21.14
CA THR A 17 19.14 -0.11 -22.32
C THR A 17 18.52 0.44 -23.60
N LEU A 18 17.19 0.56 -23.65
CA LEU A 18 16.43 1.13 -24.77
C LEU A 18 16.07 2.60 -24.53
N GLY A 19 16.62 3.22 -23.48
CA GLY A 19 16.31 4.60 -23.09
C GLY A 19 14.93 4.77 -22.44
N ILE A 20 14.26 3.67 -22.09
CA ILE A 20 12.95 3.68 -21.42
C ILE A 20 13.19 3.56 -19.92
N HIS A 21 13.13 4.70 -19.22
CA HIS A 21 13.23 4.74 -17.77
C HIS A 21 11.83 4.80 -17.15
N ILE A 22 11.47 3.79 -16.36
CA ILE A 22 10.20 3.78 -15.58
C ILE A 22 10.35 4.74 -14.40
N THR A 23 10.26 6.04 -14.67
CA THR A 23 10.29 7.09 -13.65
C THR A 23 8.91 7.36 -13.08
N LEU A 24 8.85 8.06 -11.93
CA LEU A 24 7.60 8.49 -11.33
C LEU A 24 6.76 9.34 -12.31
N LYS A 25 7.42 10.27 -13.02
CA LYS A 25 6.81 11.09 -14.08
C LYS A 25 6.25 10.25 -15.24
N PHE A 26 7.02 9.25 -15.70
CA PHE A 26 6.57 8.35 -16.77
C PHE A 26 5.29 7.59 -16.38
N ILE A 27 5.22 7.11 -15.13
CA ILE A 27 4.02 6.40 -14.65
C ILE A 27 2.81 7.33 -14.60
N ASP A 28 2.98 8.56 -14.11
CA ASP A 28 1.91 9.56 -14.05
C ASP A 28 1.37 9.90 -15.44
N GLU A 29 2.26 10.19 -16.41
CA GLU A 29 1.89 10.45 -17.81
C GLU A 29 1.15 9.26 -18.44
N ALA A 30 1.66 8.04 -18.23
CA ALA A 30 1.04 6.82 -18.76
C ALA A 30 -0.36 6.58 -18.19
N LEU A 31 -0.58 6.87 -16.90
CA LEU A 31 -1.88 6.72 -16.25
C LEU A 31 -2.87 7.81 -16.66
N ASN A 32 -2.42 9.04 -16.88
CA ASN A 32 -3.29 10.11 -17.37
C ASN A 32 -3.87 9.75 -18.75
N CYS A 33 -3.04 9.31 -19.69
CA CYS A 33 -3.53 8.80 -20.97
C CYS A 33 -4.47 7.59 -20.80
N TYR A 34 -4.26 6.79 -19.76
CA TYR A 34 -5.10 5.63 -19.51
C TYR A 34 -6.54 5.99 -19.18
N TRP A 35 -6.75 6.96 -18.29
CA TRP A 35 -8.08 7.39 -17.89
C TRP A 35 -8.84 8.01 -19.06
N GLU A 36 -8.17 8.82 -19.88
CA GLU A 36 -8.78 9.44 -21.07
C GLU A 36 -9.24 8.39 -22.09
N LEU A 37 -8.43 7.37 -22.35
CA LEU A 37 -8.77 6.32 -23.30
C LEU A 37 -9.85 5.39 -22.73
N SER A 38 -9.82 5.13 -21.42
CA SER A 38 -10.87 4.36 -20.74
C SER A 38 -12.23 5.04 -20.82
N ALA A 39 -12.28 6.37 -20.57
CA ALA A 39 -13.50 7.15 -20.73
C ALA A 39 -14.07 7.13 -22.17
N LYS A 40 -13.22 6.91 -23.17
CA LYS A 40 -13.60 6.76 -24.59
C LYS A 40 -13.96 5.32 -24.98
N GLY A 41 -13.93 4.36 -24.04
CA GLY A 41 -14.14 2.94 -24.35
C GLY A 41 -13.01 2.31 -25.18
N LEU A 42 -11.84 2.95 -25.22
CA LEU A 42 -10.66 2.47 -25.97
C LEU A 42 -9.71 1.64 -25.10
N THR A 43 -10.21 1.18 -23.94
CA THR A 43 -9.52 0.25 -23.06
C THR A 43 -10.53 -0.72 -22.48
N ASP A 44 -10.17 -1.98 -22.38
CA ASP A 44 -10.92 -2.98 -21.63
C ASP A 44 -9.98 -4.05 -21.08
N HIS A 45 -10.42 -4.77 -20.06
CA HIS A 45 -9.70 -5.90 -19.53
C HIS A 45 -10.64 -6.97 -18.96
N VAL A 46 -10.29 -8.23 -19.23
CA VAL A 46 -10.92 -9.39 -18.64
C VAL A 46 -9.90 -10.08 -17.75
N LYS A 47 -10.28 -10.30 -16.50
CA LYS A 47 -9.46 -11.03 -15.53
C LYS A 47 -10.00 -12.45 -15.40
N ALA A 48 -9.21 -13.42 -15.81
CA ALA A 48 -9.51 -14.84 -15.65
C ALA A 48 -8.56 -15.44 -14.62
N TYR A 49 -9.10 -16.23 -13.69
CA TYR A 49 -8.32 -16.94 -12.70
C TYR A 49 -8.39 -18.43 -12.97
N VAL A 50 -7.23 -19.10 -12.93
CA VAL A 50 -7.16 -20.55 -13.03
C VAL A 50 -6.51 -21.06 -11.73
N PRO A 51 -7.23 -21.81 -10.89
CA PRO A 51 -6.60 -22.47 -9.75
C PRO A 51 -5.66 -23.54 -10.29
N PHE A 52 -4.35 -23.34 -10.11
CA PHE A 52 -3.33 -24.25 -10.65
C PHE A 52 -3.00 -25.42 -9.71
N ASP A 53 -3.48 -25.38 -8.48
CA ASP A 53 -3.35 -26.49 -7.55
C ASP A 53 -4.40 -26.36 -6.45
N LYS A 54 -5.23 -27.38 -6.24
CA LYS A 54 -6.21 -27.39 -5.14
C LYS A 54 -5.53 -27.61 -3.79
N ASP A 55 -4.31 -28.15 -3.82
CA ASP A 55 -3.63 -28.67 -2.63
C ASP A 55 -2.53 -27.73 -2.11
N ALA A 56 -2.18 -26.66 -2.84
CA ALA A 56 -1.28 -25.60 -2.39
C ALA A 56 -2.06 -24.36 -1.90
N PRO A 57 -2.40 -24.26 -0.60
CA PRO A 57 -3.20 -23.15 -0.08
C PRO A 57 -2.53 -21.80 -0.34
N GLY A 58 -3.26 -20.91 -1.03
CA GLY A 58 -2.86 -19.52 -1.24
C GLY A 58 -2.16 -19.21 -2.56
N TRP A 59 -1.95 -20.20 -3.44
CA TRP A 59 -1.44 -19.97 -4.79
C TRP A 59 -2.59 -19.79 -5.78
N THR A 60 -2.68 -18.62 -6.40
CA THR A 60 -3.54 -18.40 -7.57
C THR A 60 -2.71 -17.87 -8.72
N GLN A 61 -2.82 -18.51 -9.88
CA GLN A 61 -2.39 -17.95 -11.14
C GLN A 61 -3.62 -17.36 -11.84
N GLY A 62 -3.49 -16.15 -12.33
CA GLY A 62 -4.51 -15.51 -13.16
C GLY A 62 -3.87 -14.97 -14.41
N ALA A 63 -4.65 -14.88 -15.48
CA ALA A 63 -4.30 -14.10 -16.64
C ALA A 63 -5.20 -12.87 -16.66
N LEU A 64 -4.60 -11.70 -16.80
CA LEU A 64 -5.31 -10.48 -17.15
C LEU A 64 -5.07 -10.22 -18.63
N VAL A 65 -6.10 -10.42 -19.45
CA VAL A 65 -6.07 -10.06 -20.86
C VAL A 65 -6.70 -8.69 -20.98
N GLY A 66 -6.08 -7.78 -21.71
CA GLY A 66 -6.65 -6.46 -21.93
C GLY A 66 -6.11 -5.79 -23.18
N PHE A 67 -6.74 -4.68 -23.54
CA PHE A 67 -6.28 -3.82 -24.62
C PHE A 67 -6.25 -2.36 -24.20
N PHE A 68 -5.40 -1.61 -24.89
CA PHE A 68 -5.14 -0.20 -24.68
C PHE A 68 -4.89 0.50 -26.03
N GLY A 69 -5.89 1.21 -26.53
CA GLY A 69 -5.86 1.77 -27.88
C GLY A 69 -5.64 0.68 -28.93
N LYS A 70 -4.52 0.73 -29.66
CA LYS A 70 -4.14 -0.26 -30.67
C LYS A 70 -3.31 -1.44 -30.14
N TYR A 71 -3.00 -1.45 -28.84
CA TYR A 71 -2.17 -2.48 -28.21
C TYR A 71 -3.06 -3.46 -27.46
N SER A 72 -2.71 -4.74 -27.49
CA SER A 72 -3.29 -5.75 -26.61
C SER A 72 -2.18 -6.47 -25.88
N GLY A 73 -2.49 -7.01 -24.70
CA GLY A 73 -1.51 -7.70 -23.89
C GLY A 73 -2.18 -8.67 -22.93
N THR A 74 -1.42 -9.68 -22.56
CA THR A 74 -1.76 -10.57 -21.46
C THR A 74 -0.74 -10.37 -20.35
N LYS A 75 -1.21 -10.30 -19.12
CA LYS A 75 -0.36 -10.28 -17.93
C LYS A 75 -0.66 -11.52 -17.11
N ASP A 76 0.35 -12.36 -16.97
CA ASP A 76 0.32 -13.43 -15.97
C ASP A 76 0.44 -12.81 -14.57
N ILE A 77 -0.48 -13.20 -13.71
CA ILE A 77 -0.60 -12.75 -12.33
C ILE A 77 -0.33 -13.96 -11.46
N HIS A 78 0.85 -14.00 -10.87
CA HIS A 78 1.18 -14.94 -9.81
C HIS A 78 0.90 -14.27 -8.47
N PHE A 79 -0.13 -14.71 -7.78
CA PHE A 79 -0.31 -14.36 -6.37
C PHE A 79 0.47 -15.37 -5.54
N ALA A 80 1.75 -15.05 -5.31
CA ALA A 80 2.46 -15.53 -4.13
C ALA A 80 2.43 -14.40 -3.10
N PRO A 81 2.07 -14.64 -1.83
CA PRO A 81 2.05 -13.60 -0.79
C PRO A 81 3.34 -12.78 -0.70
N ALA A 82 4.48 -13.37 -1.06
CA ALA A 82 5.80 -12.73 -1.07
C ALA A 82 6.07 -11.80 -2.29
N ASN A 83 5.31 -11.93 -3.39
CA ASN A 83 5.59 -11.31 -4.69
C ASN A 83 4.64 -10.15 -5.06
N ALA A 84 3.97 -9.53 -4.09
CA ALA A 84 3.10 -8.39 -4.36
C ALA A 84 3.90 -7.24 -5.02
N LYS A 85 3.77 -7.07 -6.34
CA LYS A 85 4.44 -5.99 -7.09
C LYS A 85 3.78 -4.64 -6.75
N ILE A 86 4.63 -3.67 -6.47
CA ILE A 86 4.37 -2.57 -5.53
C ILE A 86 3.85 -1.32 -6.26
N GLY A 87 4.36 -1.01 -7.46
CA GLY A 87 4.18 0.31 -8.08
C GLY A 87 2.74 0.73 -8.40
N LYS A 88 1.98 -0.04 -9.20
CA LYS A 88 0.72 0.47 -9.80
C LYS A 88 -0.38 0.82 -8.80
N THR A 89 -0.47 0.10 -7.68
CA THR A 89 -1.52 0.33 -6.69
C THR A 89 -1.34 1.67 -5.99
N GLY A 90 -0.10 2.07 -5.69
CA GLY A 90 0.17 3.38 -5.08
C GLY A 90 -0.22 4.53 -5.98
N TRP A 91 0.15 4.44 -7.26
CA TRP A 91 -0.20 5.45 -8.26
C TRP A 91 -1.70 5.58 -8.51
N PHE A 92 -2.41 4.46 -8.49
CA PHE A 92 -3.87 4.49 -8.56
C PHE A 92 -4.48 5.23 -7.36
N ALA A 93 -3.96 5.01 -6.14
CA ALA A 93 -4.40 5.74 -4.96
C ALA A 93 -4.16 7.26 -5.08
N LEU A 94 -2.98 7.67 -5.58
CA LEU A 94 -2.70 9.07 -5.87
C LEU A 94 -3.66 9.66 -6.91
N ALA A 95 -3.90 8.96 -8.02
CA ALA A 95 -4.83 9.39 -9.04
C ALA A 95 -6.24 9.59 -8.45
N CYS A 96 -6.75 8.61 -7.69
CA CYS A 96 -8.03 8.73 -7.00
C CYS A 96 -8.07 9.94 -6.07
N LEU A 97 -7.02 10.20 -5.28
CA LEU A 97 -6.96 11.37 -4.41
C LEU A 97 -7.01 12.66 -5.22
N ASN A 98 -6.22 12.78 -6.29
CA ASN A 98 -6.17 13.99 -7.11
C ASN A 98 -7.47 14.26 -7.87
N PHE A 99 -8.14 13.22 -8.37
CA PHE A 99 -9.41 13.36 -9.09
C PHE A 99 -10.60 13.55 -8.14
N LEU A 100 -10.76 12.70 -7.13
CA LEU A 100 -11.95 12.70 -6.28
C LEU A 100 -11.92 13.80 -5.22
N LEU A 101 -10.71 14.20 -4.77
CA LEU A 101 -10.52 15.23 -3.75
C LEU A 101 -9.89 16.51 -4.34
N GLN A 102 -10.22 16.82 -5.60
CA GLN A 102 -9.72 18.01 -6.27
C GLN A 102 -10.07 19.29 -5.48
N GLY A 103 -9.07 20.14 -5.27
CA GLY A 103 -9.22 21.39 -4.50
C GLY A 103 -9.37 21.21 -2.98
N LYS A 104 -9.33 19.97 -2.47
CA LYS A 104 -9.27 19.69 -1.03
C LYS A 104 -7.82 19.72 -0.56
N HIS A 105 -7.64 20.23 0.65
CA HIS A 105 -6.40 20.26 1.41
C HIS A 105 -6.64 19.67 2.79
N ASP A 106 -5.58 19.51 3.56
CA ASP A 106 -5.62 18.95 4.91
C ASP A 106 -6.26 17.56 4.99
N ILE A 107 -5.98 16.71 4.00
CA ILE A 107 -6.56 15.37 3.85
C ILE A 107 -5.88 14.40 4.81
N ASP A 108 -6.68 13.61 5.52
CA ASP A 108 -6.20 12.50 6.34
C ASP A 108 -6.32 11.17 5.59
N VAL A 109 -5.22 10.43 5.54
CA VAL A 109 -5.13 9.17 4.80
C VAL A 109 -5.03 8.01 5.78
N PHE A 110 -6.04 7.15 5.79
CA PHE A 110 -6.06 5.94 6.64
C PHE A 110 -5.66 4.72 5.82
N LEU A 111 -4.55 4.09 6.16
CA LEU A 111 -4.03 2.90 5.48
C LEU A 111 -4.12 1.68 6.40
N PHE A 112 -4.73 0.62 5.91
CA PHE A 112 -4.97 -0.60 6.68
C PHE A 112 -4.07 -1.73 6.17
N LYS A 113 -3.40 -2.42 7.11
CA LYS A 113 -2.45 -3.53 6.93
C LYS A 113 -1.10 -3.07 6.36
N ALA A 114 -0.06 -2.96 7.21
CA ALA A 114 1.32 -2.76 6.77
C ALA A 114 1.77 -3.93 5.90
N ARG A 115 1.98 -3.65 4.63
CA ARG A 115 2.65 -4.51 3.66
C ARG A 115 3.29 -3.57 2.62
N LYS A 116 4.13 -4.12 1.74
CA LYS A 116 4.75 -3.40 0.62
C LYS A 116 3.78 -2.55 -0.23
N VAL A 117 2.50 -2.88 -0.27
CA VAL A 117 1.48 -2.07 -0.96
C VAL A 117 1.30 -0.69 -0.31
N ILE A 118 1.31 -0.60 1.03
CA ILE A 118 1.21 0.67 1.75
C ILE A 118 2.41 1.56 1.41
N GLU A 119 3.61 0.99 1.34
CA GLU A 119 4.83 1.71 0.96
C GLU A 119 4.67 2.39 -0.41
N ALA A 120 4.22 1.66 -1.44
CA ALA A 120 3.93 2.28 -2.73
C ALA A 120 2.89 3.39 -2.65
N VAL A 121 1.83 3.20 -1.85
CA VAL A 121 0.79 4.21 -1.67
C VAL A 121 1.40 5.47 -1.05
N ILE A 122 2.15 5.36 0.04
CA ILE A 122 2.78 6.51 0.69
C ILE A 122 3.78 7.19 -0.24
N LEU A 123 4.64 6.45 -0.92
CA LEU A 123 5.60 7.03 -1.86
C LEU A 123 4.91 7.80 -3.00
N ALA A 124 3.87 7.23 -3.59
CA ALA A 124 3.09 7.91 -4.62
C ALA A 124 2.38 9.15 -4.07
N LEU A 125 1.75 9.04 -2.90
CA LEU A 125 1.09 10.16 -2.25
C LEU A 125 2.06 11.29 -1.87
N ASN A 126 3.25 10.95 -1.35
CA ASN A 126 4.28 11.94 -1.04
C ASN A 126 4.79 12.63 -2.31
N TYR A 127 4.90 11.90 -3.42
CA TYR A 127 5.32 12.47 -4.70
C TYR A 127 4.31 13.48 -5.26
N GLY A 128 3.01 13.13 -5.29
CA GLY A 128 2.01 13.90 -6.04
C GLY A 128 0.98 14.66 -5.20
N ALA A 129 0.95 14.46 -3.88
CA ALA A 129 -0.10 14.99 -3.01
C ALA A 129 0.36 15.37 -1.60
N ALA A 130 1.67 15.42 -1.32
CA ALA A 130 2.17 15.74 0.02
C ALA A 130 1.61 17.05 0.60
N THR A 131 1.53 18.11 -0.22
CA THR A 131 1.00 19.42 0.21
C THR A 131 -0.50 19.43 0.49
N LYS A 132 -1.22 18.37 0.13
CA LYS A 132 -2.65 18.21 0.41
C LYS A 132 -2.90 17.31 1.60
N ILE A 133 -1.93 16.50 2.02
CA ILE A 133 -2.09 15.49 3.06
C ILE A 133 -1.62 16.07 4.38
N LYS A 134 -2.50 16.08 5.37
CA LYS A 134 -2.20 16.54 6.72
C LYS A 134 -1.56 15.43 7.54
N HIS A 135 -2.18 14.25 7.51
CA HIS A 135 -1.75 13.10 8.28
C HIS A 135 -1.93 11.81 7.48
N ILE A 136 -1.03 10.86 7.71
CA ILE A 136 -1.20 9.47 7.28
C ILE A 136 -1.29 8.63 8.55
N VAL A 137 -2.36 7.87 8.70
CA VAL A 137 -2.61 6.96 9.84
C VAL A 137 -2.53 5.54 9.31
N VAL A 138 -1.59 4.75 9.84
CA VAL A 138 -1.41 3.35 9.44
C VAL A 138 -1.89 2.44 10.56
N LEU A 139 -2.86 1.58 10.26
CA LEU A 139 -3.37 0.56 11.19
C LEU A 139 -2.90 -0.83 10.75
N THR A 140 -2.10 -1.49 11.58
CA THR A 140 -1.59 -2.85 11.32
C THR A 140 -2.23 -3.84 12.29
N ARG A 141 -2.49 -5.08 11.83
CA ARG A 141 -3.01 -6.15 12.69
C ARG A 141 -2.03 -7.31 12.66
N GLY A 142 -1.20 -7.40 13.70
CA GLY A 142 -0.12 -8.38 13.82
C GLY A 142 -0.65 -9.80 13.97
N LYS A 143 -0.56 -10.58 12.90
CA LYS A 143 -0.57 -12.07 12.94
C LYS A 143 0.36 -12.73 11.92
N SER A 144 1.01 -11.98 11.03
CA SER A 144 2.00 -12.51 10.09
C SER A 144 3.28 -11.72 10.19
N ILE A 145 4.42 -12.42 10.18
CA ILE A 145 5.78 -11.85 10.09
C ILE A 145 5.77 -10.80 8.98
N ASP A 146 5.99 -9.55 9.37
CA ASP A 146 5.93 -8.40 8.49
C ASP A 146 7.37 -8.06 8.11
N ASP A 147 7.77 -8.35 6.87
CA ASP A 147 9.08 -7.97 6.31
C ASP A 147 9.08 -6.48 5.91
N MET A 148 8.65 -5.60 6.81
CA MET A 148 8.68 -4.17 6.55
C MET A 148 10.12 -3.68 6.77
N PRO A 149 10.75 -3.02 5.77
CA PRO A 149 12.12 -2.52 5.90
C PRO A 149 12.26 -1.52 7.06
N ALA A 150 13.42 -1.49 7.72
CA ALA A 150 13.68 -0.58 8.83
C ALA A 150 13.58 0.90 8.40
N ASP A 151 14.15 1.23 7.24
CA ASP A 151 14.16 2.58 6.66
C ASP A 151 12.72 3.12 6.43
N TYR A 152 11.73 2.24 6.30
CA TYR A 152 10.33 2.65 6.16
C TYR A 152 9.74 3.10 7.49
N ILE A 153 10.08 2.45 8.60
CA ILE A 153 9.66 2.89 9.94
C ILE A 153 10.12 4.34 10.14
N GLU A 154 11.37 4.66 9.77
CA GLU A 154 11.91 6.01 9.87
C GLU A 154 11.11 7.02 9.06
N GLN A 155 10.73 6.69 7.83
CA GLN A 155 9.89 7.57 7.00
C GLN A 155 8.51 7.80 7.61
N VAL A 156 7.88 6.76 8.16
CA VAL A 156 6.57 6.87 8.83
C VAL A 156 6.67 7.73 10.10
N LEU A 157 7.73 7.53 10.89
CA LEU A 157 8.00 8.34 12.08
C LEU A 157 8.28 9.81 11.72
N ALA A 158 9.04 10.06 10.66
CA ALA A 158 9.35 11.40 10.17
C ALA A 158 8.12 12.14 9.63
N ALA A 159 7.12 11.42 9.12
CA ALA A 159 5.88 11.99 8.58
C ALA A 159 4.87 12.44 9.66
N CYS A 160 5.27 12.55 10.94
CA CYS A 160 4.41 12.98 12.06
C CYS A 160 3.08 12.20 12.13
N SER A 161 3.16 10.88 11.96
CA SER A 161 1.99 10.00 11.91
C SER A 161 1.59 9.47 13.29
N LEU A 162 0.28 9.35 13.53
CA LEU A 162 -0.26 8.54 14.63
C LEU A 162 -0.19 7.08 14.21
N ILE A 163 0.64 6.28 14.88
CA ILE A 163 0.72 4.83 14.64
C ILE A 163 -0.08 4.12 15.72
N VAL A 164 -1.08 3.34 15.30
CA VAL A 164 -1.90 2.55 16.23
C VAL A 164 -1.55 1.08 16.07
N THR A 165 -1.17 0.47 17.19
CA THR A 165 -0.77 -0.95 17.26
C THR A 165 -1.77 -1.73 18.11
N ASN A 166 -1.86 -3.04 17.94
CA ASN A 166 -2.83 -3.83 18.70
C ASN A 166 -2.37 -4.12 20.13
N ASP A 167 -1.11 -4.53 20.29
CA ASP A 167 -0.51 -4.88 21.59
C ASP A 167 1.02 -4.71 21.52
N MET A 168 1.51 -3.54 21.95
CA MET A 168 2.93 -3.20 21.96
C MET A 168 3.74 -4.13 22.86
N VAL A 169 3.16 -4.64 23.95
CA VAL A 169 3.87 -5.54 24.88
C VAL A 169 4.05 -6.91 24.23
N ALA A 170 3.01 -7.44 23.59
CA ALA A 170 3.11 -8.66 22.80
C ALA A 170 4.07 -8.48 21.62
N MET A 171 4.00 -7.36 20.89
CA MET A 171 4.91 -7.08 19.78
C MET A 171 6.37 -7.02 20.23
N GLU A 172 6.66 -6.30 21.32
CA GLU A 172 8.01 -6.17 21.89
C GLU A 172 8.54 -7.52 22.37
N SER A 173 7.75 -8.28 23.14
CA SER A 173 8.16 -9.57 23.72
C SER A 173 8.42 -10.65 22.68
N HIS A 174 7.67 -10.67 21.58
CA HIS A 174 7.84 -11.68 20.54
C HIS A 174 8.86 -11.28 19.48
N SER A 175 9.20 -9.98 19.33
CA SER A 175 10.15 -9.49 18.33
C SER A 175 9.85 -9.97 16.89
N ILE A 176 8.58 -10.21 16.58
CA ILE A 176 8.12 -10.70 15.26
C ILE A 176 7.53 -9.61 14.37
N ASP A 177 7.29 -8.43 14.93
CA ASP A 177 6.73 -7.29 14.23
C ASP A 177 7.85 -6.33 13.81
N ALA A 178 7.78 -5.80 12.58
CA ALA A 178 8.80 -4.91 12.05
C ALA A 178 9.03 -3.66 12.93
N LEU A 179 7.97 -3.15 13.57
CA LEU A 179 8.07 -2.02 14.48
C LEU A 179 8.85 -2.43 15.74
N ALA A 180 8.52 -3.56 16.35
CA ALA A 180 9.27 -4.07 17.50
C ALA A 180 10.74 -4.38 17.16
N LEU A 181 10.99 -4.98 15.99
CA LEU A 181 12.32 -5.25 15.47
C LEU A 181 13.11 -3.96 15.23
N TYR A 182 12.49 -2.91 14.70
CA TYR A 182 13.12 -1.61 14.53
C TYR A 182 13.65 -1.07 15.85
N TYR A 183 12.81 -0.97 16.89
CA TYR A 183 13.27 -0.49 18.20
C TYR A 183 14.32 -1.43 18.80
N SER A 184 14.12 -2.75 18.73
CA SER A 184 15.08 -3.73 19.25
C SER A 184 16.46 -3.60 18.61
N ARG A 185 16.55 -3.37 17.28
CA ARG A 185 17.83 -3.19 16.57
C ARG A 185 18.58 -1.93 16.99
N HIS A 186 17.87 -0.94 17.51
CA HIS A 186 18.44 0.31 18.03
C HIS A 186 18.66 0.27 19.55
N GLY A 187 18.53 -0.89 20.19
CA GLY A 187 18.65 -1.02 21.65
C GLY A 187 17.53 -0.29 22.41
N MET A 188 16.42 -0.02 21.74
CA MET A 188 15.26 0.69 22.29
C MET A 188 14.11 -0.27 22.58
N LYS A 189 13.28 0.08 23.55
CA LYS A 189 11.99 -0.58 23.82
C LYS A 189 10.86 0.13 23.10
N LEU A 190 10.06 -0.61 22.33
CA LEU A 190 8.87 -0.11 21.65
C LEU A 190 7.87 0.49 22.66
N THR A 191 7.65 -0.19 23.79
CA THR A 191 6.72 0.22 24.85
C THR A 191 7.09 1.52 25.55
N ILE A 192 8.35 1.95 25.44
CA ILE A 192 8.89 3.18 26.04
C ILE A 192 9.09 4.23 24.95
N HIS A 193 10.06 4.02 24.07
CA HIS A 193 10.49 4.98 23.06
C HIS A 193 9.46 5.13 21.94
N GLY A 194 8.67 4.07 21.66
CA GLY A 194 7.63 4.17 20.65
C GLY A 194 6.55 5.18 21.01
N ARG A 195 6.24 5.33 22.30
CA ARG A 195 5.26 6.33 22.77
C ARG A 195 5.74 7.75 22.54
N GLU A 196 7.04 7.99 22.73
CA GLU A 196 7.66 9.29 22.46
C GLU A 196 7.53 9.68 20.99
N HIS A 197 7.48 8.68 20.10
CA HIS A 197 7.23 8.87 18.67
C HIS A 197 5.75 8.77 18.26
N GLY A 198 4.81 8.83 19.19
CA GLY A 198 3.37 8.83 18.89
C GLY A 198 2.77 7.45 18.57
N ILE A 199 3.48 6.36 18.87
CA ILE A 199 2.94 4.99 18.76
C ILE A 199 2.14 4.65 20.00
N ASN A 200 0.89 4.24 19.82
CA ASN A 200 -0.02 3.92 20.92
C ASN A 200 -0.66 2.54 20.74
N ASN A 201 -1.05 1.91 21.86
CA ASN A 201 -1.92 0.74 21.80
C ASN A 201 -3.33 1.14 21.41
N TYR A 202 -4.00 0.28 20.66
CA TYR A 202 -5.40 0.45 20.29
C TYR A 202 -6.30 0.65 21.52
N THR A 203 -6.04 -0.09 22.61
CA THR A 203 -6.78 0.06 23.87
C THR A 203 -6.59 1.42 24.52
N GLU A 204 -5.41 2.02 24.39
CA GLU A 204 -5.12 3.37 24.91
C GLU A 204 -5.81 4.43 24.08
N ILE A 205 -5.78 4.28 22.75
CA ILE A 205 -6.55 5.15 21.85
C ILE A 205 -8.03 5.09 22.22
N LEU A 206 -8.60 3.89 22.40
CA LEU A 206 -10.00 3.74 22.79
C LEU A 206 -10.32 4.36 24.16
N ALA A 207 -9.38 4.33 25.09
CA ALA A 207 -9.54 4.90 26.43
C ALA A 207 -9.38 6.43 26.45
N ASP A 208 -8.64 7.00 25.50
CA ASP A 208 -8.49 8.45 25.36
C ASP A 208 -9.75 9.06 24.71
N ALA A 209 -10.69 9.49 25.55
CA ALA A 209 -11.94 10.08 25.09
C ALA A 209 -11.72 11.35 24.27
N VAL A 210 -10.68 12.14 24.55
CA VAL A 210 -10.38 13.37 23.81
C VAL A 210 -9.85 13.02 22.44
N LEU A 211 -8.93 12.07 22.35
CA LEU A 211 -8.41 11.59 21.06
C LEU A 211 -9.49 10.86 20.27
N MET A 212 -10.34 10.05 20.89
CA MET A 212 -11.49 9.42 20.22
C MET A 212 -12.50 10.45 19.73
N GLU A 213 -12.76 11.51 20.49
CA GLU A 213 -13.64 12.58 20.04
C GLU A 213 -13.01 13.39 18.91
N LYS A 214 -11.70 13.64 18.98
CA LYS A 214 -10.93 14.19 17.85
C LYS A 214 -11.02 13.28 16.64
N LEU A 215 -10.83 11.96 16.78
CA LEU A 215 -10.91 10.97 15.70
C LEU A 215 -12.33 10.88 15.10
N LYS A 216 -13.39 10.98 15.92
CA LYS A 216 -14.79 11.02 15.46
C LYS A 216 -15.11 12.31 14.71
N THR A 217 -14.56 13.43 15.16
CA THR A 217 -14.76 14.76 14.57
C THR A 217 -13.72 15.10 13.50
N TRP A 218 -12.79 14.18 13.22
CA TRP A 218 -11.69 14.29 12.24
C TRP A 218 -12.17 14.29 10.78
N GLY A 219 -13.41 14.71 10.52
CA GLY A 219 -13.96 14.84 9.17
C GLY A 219 -14.67 13.58 8.70
N THR A 220 -15.95 13.46 9.05
CA THR A 220 -17.02 12.74 8.32
C THR A 220 -16.57 11.61 7.38
N CYS A 221 -16.03 10.52 7.92
CA CYS A 221 -16.03 9.22 7.28
C CYS A 221 -16.10 8.15 8.37
N GLN A 222 -17.13 7.30 8.31
CA GLN A 222 -17.48 6.34 9.37
C GLN A 222 -16.29 5.42 9.70
N LEU A 223 -15.77 5.55 10.92
CA LEU A 223 -14.76 4.65 11.48
C LEU A 223 -15.42 3.30 11.82
N PHE A 224 -15.24 2.28 10.97
CA PHE A 224 -15.69 0.92 11.30
C PHE A 224 -14.69 0.26 12.25
N THR A 225 -15.10 0.07 13.51
CA THR A 225 -14.40 -0.81 14.44
C THR A 225 -14.87 -2.25 14.21
N CYS A 226 -13.94 -3.19 14.06
CA CYS A 226 -14.28 -4.61 14.11
C CYS A 226 -14.64 -4.97 15.54
N GLY A 227 -15.94 -5.11 15.83
CA GLY A 227 -16.41 -5.67 17.09
C GLY A 227 -15.88 -7.09 17.33
N PRO A 228 -15.77 -7.54 18.59
CA PRO A 228 -15.34 -8.89 18.91
C PRO A 228 -16.34 -9.91 18.34
N ARG A 229 -15.83 -11.01 17.76
CA ARG A 229 -16.66 -12.18 17.47
C ARG A 229 -17.19 -12.70 18.81
N GLN A 230 -18.49 -12.57 19.02
CA GLN A 230 -19.17 -13.35 20.05
C GLN A 230 -19.01 -14.83 19.65
N HIS A 231 -18.44 -15.61 20.56
CA HIS A 231 -18.43 -17.07 20.49
C HIS A 231 -19.81 -17.60 20.84
#